data_AF-W6MLN6-F1
#
_entry.id   AF-W6MLN6-F1
#
_cell.length_a   1.000
_cell.length_b   1.000
_cell.length_c   1.000
_cell.angle_alpha   90.00
_cell.angle_beta   90.00
_cell.angle_gamma   90.00
#
_symmetry.space_group_name_H-M   'P 1'
#
loop_
_entity.id
_entity.type
_entity.pdbx_description
1 polymer ?
#
loop_
_entity_poly.entity_id
_entity_poly.type
_entity_poly.pdbx_seq_one_letter_code
_entity_poly.pdbx_strand_id
1 'polypeptide(L)'
;MKSSDGFSLDFLYLNTLGYVCYSTSLILQVYSTLVRQQFHDKFGNYPLLSFIDVVYTVHGFILNTITLSLVYTKPFSRTLSWKVHSFTKFFYLVLFVFTASCLLSGSPTKYLTLAIDLAYFKISISFFKYIPQLYHNFTRKSVVGYPKAQIYLDLAGGTFSLLQLFLDNYIDNDGTFAWSEIFHNEGKFGLALVTFFFDFCFISQFWLYRHDHKQVKLVETFGSV
;
A
#
# COMPACT_ATOMS: atom_id res chain seq x y z
N MET A 1 -2.14 17.45 27.16
CA MET A 1 -2.07 16.78 25.84
C MET A 1 -1.63 15.34 26.07
N LYS A 2 -2.52 14.36 25.87
CA LYS A 2 -2.27 12.93 26.12
C LYS A 2 -2.59 12.17 24.83
N SER A 3 -1.70 11.23 24.49
CA SER A 3 -1.75 10.25 23.40
C SER A 3 -1.27 10.70 22.02
N SER A 4 -0.19 10.05 21.59
CA SER A 4 0.44 10.16 20.28
C SER A 4 -0.41 9.45 19.22
N ASP A 5 -1.43 10.13 18.71
CA ASP A 5 -2.35 9.60 17.68
C ASP A 5 -1.79 9.72 16.24
N GLY A 6 -0.46 9.70 16.07
CA GLY A 6 0.18 9.89 14.77
C GLY A 6 0.46 8.60 14.00
N PHE A 7 0.67 7.48 14.70
CA PHE A 7 1.16 6.24 14.09
C PHE A 7 0.75 5.01 14.90
N SER A 8 -0.13 4.15 14.37
CA SER A 8 -0.52 2.91 15.05
C SER A 8 0.43 1.77 14.70
N LEU A 9 0.79 0.92 15.67
CA LEU A 9 1.53 -0.32 15.39
C LEU A 9 0.79 -1.19 14.38
N ASP A 10 -0.54 -1.21 14.45
CA ASP A 10 -1.38 -1.91 13.48
C ASP A 10 -1.13 -1.45 12.05
N PHE A 11 -0.98 -0.14 11.82
CA PHE A 11 -0.68 0.40 10.49
C PHE A 11 0.65 -0.13 9.96
N LEU A 12 1.69 -0.17 10.81
CA LEU A 12 3.01 -0.71 10.44
C LEU A 12 2.95 -2.20 10.12
N TYR A 13 2.30 -3.00 10.98
CA TYR A 13 2.17 -4.44 10.76
C TYR A 13 1.36 -4.76 9.51
N LEU A 14 0.23 -4.09 9.31
CA LEU A 14 -0.57 -4.24 8.09
C LEU A 14 0.24 -3.83 6.85
N ASN A 15 1.00 -2.74 6.90
CA ASN A 15 1.88 -2.37 5.78
C ASN A 15 2.95 -3.42 5.52
N THR A 16 3.61 -3.95 6.56
CA THR A 16 4.60 -5.04 6.42
C THR A 16 3.96 -6.23 5.72
N LEU A 17 2.80 -6.69 6.21
CA LEU A 17 2.06 -7.82 5.63
C LEU A 17 1.72 -7.57 4.16
N GLY A 18 1.18 -6.38 3.85
CA GLY A 18 0.85 -6.00 2.49
C GLY A 18 2.09 -5.98 1.58
N TYR A 19 3.19 -5.37 2.02
CA TYR A 19 4.43 -5.32 1.24
C TYR A 19 5.01 -6.71 0.98
N VAL A 20 4.94 -7.63 1.94
CA VAL A 20 5.33 -9.04 1.73
C VAL A 20 4.46 -9.66 0.63
N CYS A 21 3.13 -9.56 0.76
CA CYS A 21 2.20 -10.12 -0.23
C CYS A 21 2.48 -9.57 -1.65
N TYR A 22 2.58 -8.24 -1.78
CA TYR A 22 2.74 -7.60 -3.08
C TYR A 22 4.12 -7.86 -3.70
N SER A 23 5.18 -7.87 -2.88
CA SER A 23 6.53 -8.20 -3.36
C SER A 23 6.61 -9.63 -3.84
N THR A 24 6.02 -10.59 -3.10
CA THR A 24 5.92 -11.98 -3.56
C THR A 24 5.12 -12.10 -4.85
N SER A 25 3.97 -11.41 -4.96
CA SER A 25 3.15 -11.38 -6.17
C SER A 25 3.94 -10.87 -7.39
N LEU A 26 4.63 -9.74 -7.25
CA LEU A 26 5.42 -9.15 -8.34
C LEU A 26 6.62 -10.03 -8.71
N ILE A 27 7.34 -10.57 -7.73
CA ILE A 27 8.47 -11.47 -7.99
C ILE A 27 8.02 -12.71 -8.78
N LEU A 28 6.88 -13.30 -8.41
CA LEU A 28 6.31 -14.45 -9.12
C LEU A 28 5.95 -14.07 -10.57
N GLN A 29 5.23 -12.97 -10.78
CA GLN A 29 4.77 -12.58 -12.10
C GLN A 29 5.89 -12.05 -13.02
N VAL A 30 6.98 -11.49 -12.48
CA VAL A 30 8.10 -10.96 -13.26
C VAL A 30 9.15 -12.04 -13.57
N TYR A 31 9.49 -12.88 -12.58
CA TYR A 31 10.65 -13.79 -12.69
C TYR A 31 10.30 -15.26 -12.87
N SER A 32 9.12 -15.72 -12.44
CA SER A 32 8.76 -17.13 -12.62
C SER A 32 8.26 -17.38 -14.03
N THR A 33 9.03 -18.15 -14.81
CA THR A 33 8.63 -18.57 -16.17
C THR A 33 7.31 -19.32 -16.16
N LEU A 34 7.08 -20.17 -15.16
CA LEU A 34 5.83 -20.92 -14.99
C LEU A 34 4.63 -19.99 -14.78
N VAL A 35 4.74 -19.00 -13.88
CA VAL A 35 3.64 -18.05 -13.60
C VAL A 35 3.36 -17.16 -14.80
N ARG A 36 4.41 -16.75 -15.53
CA ARG A 36 4.27 -15.97 -16.76
C ARG A 36 3.58 -16.75 -17.88
N GLN A 37 3.91 -18.03 -18.03
CA GLN A 37 3.21 -18.92 -18.97
C GLN A 37 1.74 -19.09 -18.57
N GLN A 38 1.46 -19.35 -17.28
CA GLN A 38 0.08 -19.43 -16.80
C GLN A 38 -0.71 -18.14 -17.05
N PHE A 39 -0.06 -16.98 -16.91
CA PHE A 39 -0.68 -15.68 -17.18
C PHE A 39 -1.03 -15.57 -18.67
N HIS A 40 -0.07 -15.90 -19.54
CA HIS A 40 -0.27 -15.91 -21.00
C HIS A 40 -1.37 -16.89 -21.43
N ASP A 41 -1.38 -18.11 -20.87
CA ASP A 41 -2.40 -19.12 -21.17
C ASP A 41 -3.81 -18.68 -20.74
N LYS A 42 -3.90 -17.87 -19.67
CA LYS A 42 -5.17 -17.35 -19.14
C LYS A 42 -5.67 -16.11 -19.89
N PHE A 43 -4.78 -15.18 -20.22
CA PHE A 43 -5.14 -13.84 -20.68
C PHE A 43 -4.73 -13.51 -22.12
N GLY A 44 -3.88 -14.33 -22.75
CA GLY A 44 -3.40 -14.16 -24.12
C GLY A 44 -2.23 -13.17 -24.28
N ASN A 45 -1.77 -12.55 -23.19
CA ASN A 45 -0.66 -11.60 -23.15
C ASN A 45 0.25 -11.91 -21.96
N TYR A 46 1.48 -11.39 -21.92
CA TYR A 46 2.33 -11.48 -20.73
C TYR A 46 2.03 -10.34 -19.73
N PRO A 47 2.37 -10.50 -18.43
CA PRO A 47 2.20 -9.43 -17.45
C PRO A 47 2.97 -8.16 -17.86
N LEU A 48 2.33 -7.00 -17.75
CA LEU A 48 2.94 -5.68 -17.98
C LEU A 48 3.59 -5.17 -16.68
N LEU A 49 4.45 -6.02 -16.12
CA LEU A 49 5.16 -5.81 -14.86
C LEU A 49 6.65 -5.88 -15.13
N SER A 50 7.39 -4.92 -14.59
CA SER A 50 8.83 -4.80 -14.81
C SER A 50 9.64 -5.00 -13.54
N PHE A 51 10.96 -5.09 -13.70
CA PHE A 51 11.89 -5.07 -12.58
C PHE A 51 11.72 -3.83 -11.69
N ILE A 52 11.37 -2.68 -12.28
CA ILE A 52 11.18 -1.43 -11.55
C ILE A 52 10.02 -1.54 -10.56
N ASP A 53 8.95 -2.25 -10.92
CA ASP A 53 7.83 -2.50 -10.01
C ASP A 53 8.28 -3.30 -8.78
N VAL A 54 9.15 -4.31 -8.98
CA VAL A 54 9.73 -5.11 -7.89
C VAL A 54 10.62 -4.25 -7.00
N VAL A 55 11.51 -3.44 -7.58
CA VAL A 55 12.39 -2.53 -6.82
C VAL A 55 11.56 -1.53 -6.00
N TYR A 56 10.52 -0.95 -6.59
CA TYR A 56 9.63 -0.01 -5.90
C TYR A 56 8.96 -0.64 -4.67
N THR A 57 8.37 -1.82 -4.81
CA THR A 57 7.70 -2.47 -3.66
C THR A 57 8.69 -2.93 -2.59
N VAL A 58 9.87 -3.44 -2.98
CA VAL A 58 10.91 -3.89 -2.03
C VAL A 58 11.51 -2.70 -1.29
N HIS A 59 11.74 -1.57 -1.98
CA HIS A 59 12.16 -0.33 -1.35
C HIS A 59 11.13 0.14 -0.31
N GLY A 60 9.83 0.13 -0.64
CA GLY A 60 8.76 0.44 0.31
C GLY A 60 8.73 -0.50 1.52
N PHE A 61 8.98 -1.78 1.31
CA PHE A 61 9.11 -2.77 2.39
C PHE A 61 10.28 -2.46 3.32
N ILE A 62 11.45 -2.11 2.76
CA ILE A 62 12.64 -1.74 3.54
C ILE A 62 12.36 -0.50 4.37
N LEU A 63 11.81 0.56 3.78
CA LEU A 63 11.46 1.78 4.50
C LEU A 63 10.48 1.50 5.64
N ASN A 64 9.43 0.71 5.39
CA ASN A 64 8.47 0.33 6.43
C ASN A 64 9.13 -0.46 7.57
N THR A 65 10.09 -1.34 7.24
CA THR A 65 10.86 -2.12 8.22
C THR A 65 11.79 -1.23 9.06
N ILE A 66 12.42 -0.24 8.42
CA ILE A 66 13.21 0.79 9.13
C ILE A 66 12.29 1.56 10.09
N THR A 67 11.14 2.03 9.63
CA THR A 67 10.18 2.75 10.49
C THR A 67 9.72 1.89 11.66
N LEU A 68 9.39 0.61 11.42
CA LEU A 68 9.05 -0.34 12.48
C LEU A 68 10.19 -0.50 13.47
N SER A 69 11.43 -0.65 12.99
CA SER A 69 12.62 -0.79 13.84
C SER A 69 12.85 0.45 14.71
N LEU A 70 12.69 1.64 14.14
CA LEU A 70 12.81 2.91 14.86
C LEU A 70 11.78 3.03 15.99
N VAL A 71 10.55 2.56 15.77
CA VAL A 71 9.51 2.50 16.81
C VAL A 71 9.93 1.63 18.00
N TYR A 72 10.65 0.54 17.76
CA TYR A 72 11.20 -0.31 18.82
C TYR A 72 12.41 0.29 19.54
N THR A 73 13.12 1.24 18.94
CA THR A 73 14.20 1.94 19.61
C THR A 73 13.66 2.95 20.65
N LYS A 74 14.38 3.09 21.78
CA LYS A 74 13.92 3.80 22.98
C LYS A 74 13.38 5.24 22.81
N PRO A 75 13.80 6.10 21.85
CA PRO A 75 13.28 7.47 21.78
C PRO A 75 11.77 7.57 21.44
N PHE A 76 11.17 6.58 20.75
CA PHE A 76 9.74 6.61 20.37
C PHE A 76 8.84 5.65 21.17
N SER A 77 9.43 4.65 21.84
CA SER A 77 8.71 3.61 22.59
C SER A 77 7.81 4.10 23.74
N ARG A 78 8.04 5.32 24.26
CA ARG A 78 7.46 5.79 25.53
C ARG A 78 6.01 6.25 25.44
N THR A 79 5.47 6.47 24.24
CA THR A 79 4.11 7.00 24.05
C THR A 79 3.19 6.10 23.23
N LEU A 80 3.65 4.90 22.87
CA LEU A 80 2.95 4.00 21.95
C LEU A 80 2.23 2.85 22.65
N SER A 81 1.01 2.54 22.19
CA SER A 81 0.29 1.34 22.61
C SER A 81 0.88 0.12 21.91
N TRP A 82 1.40 -0.83 22.68
CA TRP A 82 1.95 -2.10 22.19
C TRP A 82 0.88 -3.14 21.83
N LYS A 83 -0.41 -2.80 21.97
CA LYS A 83 -1.51 -3.71 21.68
C LYS A 83 -1.80 -3.75 20.19
N VAL A 84 -1.67 -4.94 19.59
CA VAL A 84 -2.14 -5.23 18.24
C VAL A 84 -3.63 -5.57 18.28
N HIS A 85 -4.43 -4.85 17.50
CA HIS A 85 -5.88 -4.99 17.47
C HIS A 85 -6.32 -6.28 16.73
N SER A 86 -7.51 -6.78 17.06
CA SER A 86 -8.09 -7.98 16.45
C SER A 86 -8.21 -7.86 14.93
N PHE A 87 -8.40 -6.64 14.42
CA PHE A 87 -8.45 -6.36 12.99
C PHE A 87 -7.15 -6.74 12.27
N THR A 88 -5.99 -6.36 12.82
CA THR A 88 -4.68 -6.75 12.27
C THR A 88 -4.50 -8.26 12.34
N LYS A 89 -4.80 -8.87 13.49
CA LYS A 89 -4.69 -10.32 13.68
C LYS A 89 -5.55 -11.10 12.69
N PHE A 90 -6.74 -10.58 12.36
CA PHE A 90 -7.63 -11.16 11.35
C PHE A 90 -6.95 -11.26 9.98
N PHE A 91 -6.33 -10.19 9.48
CA PHE A 91 -5.60 -10.24 8.20
C PHE A 91 -4.46 -11.24 8.19
N TYR A 92 -3.69 -11.32 9.28
CA TYR A 92 -2.62 -12.31 9.43
C TYR A 92 -3.17 -13.74 9.44
N LEU A 93 -4.26 -13.99 10.17
CA LEU A 93 -4.90 -15.31 10.23
C LEU A 93 -5.44 -15.73 8.86
N VAL A 94 -6.16 -14.84 8.17
CA VAL A 94 -6.72 -15.13 6.84
C VAL A 94 -5.60 -15.45 5.86
N LEU A 95 -4.52 -14.66 5.82
CA LEU A 95 -3.39 -14.93 4.95
C LEU A 95 -2.69 -16.25 5.30
N PHE A 96 -2.53 -16.55 6.60
CA PHE A 96 -1.92 -17.79 7.04
C PHE A 96 -2.74 -19.01 6.59
N VAL A 97 -4.06 -19.00 6.83
CA VAL A 97 -4.96 -20.09 6.40
C VAL A 97 -4.95 -20.23 4.88
N PHE A 98 -5.01 -19.10 4.16
CA PHE A 98 -4.98 -19.08 2.70
C PHE A 98 -3.67 -19.69 2.16
N THR A 99 -2.51 -19.19 2.60
CA THR A 99 -1.20 -19.69 2.15
C THR A 99 -0.97 -21.15 2.55
N ALA A 100 -1.38 -21.58 3.75
CA ALA A 100 -1.34 -22.97 4.17
C ALA A 100 -2.20 -23.87 3.26
N SER A 101 -3.42 -23.43 2.90
CA SER A 101 -4.30 -24.18 1.99
C SER A 101 -3.70 -24.34 0.59
N CYS A 102 -3.04 -23.30 0.06
CA CYS A 102 -2.34 -23.35 -1.22
C CYS A 102 -1.17 -24.35 -1.17
N LEU A 103 -0.35 -24.30 -0.13
CA LEU A 103 0.79 -25.20 0.04
C LEU A 103 0.36 -26.67 0.17
N LEU A 104 -0.70 -26.94 0.96
CA LEU A 104 -1.24 -28.29 1.13
C LEU A 104 -1.87 -28.86 -0.15
N SER A 105 -2.39 -28.00 -1.03
CA SER A 105 -2.95 -28.45 -2.31
C SER A 105 -1.89 -28.96 -3.30
N GLY A 106 -0.61 -28.56 -3.12
CA GLY A 106 0.53 -29.04 -3.90
C GLY A 106 0.45 -28.85 -5.42
N SER A 107 -0.49 -28.04 -5.91
CA SER A 107 -0.84 -27.97 -7.33
C SER A 107 -0.09 -26.82 -8.03
N PRO A 108 0.87 -27.11 -8.92
CA PRO A 108 1.64 -26.08 -9.61
C PRO A 108 0.79 -25.19 -10.51
N THR A 109 -0.39 -25.66 -10.94
CA THR A 109 -1.31 -24.92 -11.82
C THR A 109 -1.96 -23.71 -11.13
N LYS A 110 -1.75 -23.53 -9.81
CA LYS A 110 -2.37 -22.46 -9.01
C LYS A 110 -1.40 -21.33 -8.62
N TYR A 111 -0.15 -21.32 -9.10
CA TYR A 111 0.80 -20.28 -8.72
C TYR A 111 0.41 -18.89 -9.23
N LEU A 112 -0.16 -18.79 -10.44
CA LEU A 112 -0.73 -17.53 -10.92
C LEU A 112 -1.86 -17.04 -10.02
N THR A 113 -2.81 -17.90 -9.67
CA THR A 113 -3.91 -17.55 -8.76
C THR A 113 -3.38 -17.05 -7.43
N LEU A 114 -2.41 -17.76 -6.84
CA LEU A 114 -1.72 -17.30 -5.62
C LEU A 114 -1.10 -15.92 -5.80
N ALA A 115 -0.39 -15.67 -6.91
CA ALA A 115 0.24 -14.38 -7.15
C ALA A 115 -0.80 -13.25 -7.26
N ILE A 116 -1.89 -13.46 -8.01
CA ILE A 116 -2.98 -12.49 -8.15
C ILE A 116 -3.68 -12.24 -6.81
N ASP A 117 -4.00 -13.31 -6.07
CA ASP A 117 -4.65 -13.22 -4.76
C ASP A 117 -3.79 -12.46 -3.74
N LEU A 118 -2.47 -12.66 -3.74
CA LEU A 118 -1.54 -11.88 -2.90
C LEU A 118 -1.57 -10.38 -3.24
N ALA A 119 -1.73 -10.02 -4.52
CA ALA A 119 -1.94 -8.62 -4.90
C ALA A 119 -3.29 -8.10 -4.38
N TYR A 120 -4.36 -8.90 -4.44
CA TYR A 120 -5.65 -8.55 -3.86
C TYR A 120 -5.61 -8.39 -2.33
N PHE A 121 -4.82 -9.20 -1.63
CA PHE A 121 -4.56 -9.02 -0.20
C PHE A 121 -3.91 -7.66 0.07
N LYS A 122 -2.89 -7.28 -0.71
CA LYS A 122 -2.28 -5.94 -0.60
C LYS A 122 -3.30 -4.84 -0.84
N ILE A 123 -4.09 -4.93 -1.91
CA ILE A 123 -5.11 -3.92 -2.24
C ILE A 123 -6.11 -3.78 -1.09
N SER A 124 -6.62 -4.91 -0.57
CA SER A 124 -7.57 -4.93 0.55
C SER A 124 -6.99 -4.30 1.81
N ILE A 125 -5.76 -4.69 2.19
CA ILE A 125 -5.07 -4.10 3.34
C ILE A 125 -4.92 -2.59 3.15
N SER A 126 -4.48 -2.15 1.97
CA SER A 126 -4.35 -0.73 1.65
C SER A 126 -5.68 -0.01 1.74
N PHE A 127 -6.77 -0.60 1.26
CA PHE A 127 -8.09 0.02 1.34
C PHE A 127 -8.54 0.21 2.79
N PHE A 128 -8.52 -0.86 3.59
CA PHE A 128 -9.04 -0.80 4.95
C PHE A 128 -8.16 -0.03 5.92
N LYS A 129 -6.83 -0.01 5.73
CA LYS A 129 -5.92 0.71 6.65
C LYS A 129 -6.12 2.23 6.60
N TYR A 130 -6.56 2.78 5.46
CA TYR A 130 -6.71 4.23 5.29
C TYR A 130 -8.04 4.77 5.87
N ILE A 131 -9.08 3.92 5.97
CA ILE A 131 -10.40 4.33 6.48
C ILE A 131 -10.33 4.88 7.92
N PRO A 132 -9.70 4.19 8.91
CA PRO A 132 -9.63 4.71 10.27
C PRO A 132 -8.98 6.08 10.36
N GLN A 133 -7.90 6.30 9.58
CA GLN A 133 -7.21 7.59 9.56
C GLN A 133 -8.08 8.69 8.95
N LEU A 134 -8.80 8.39 7.86
CA LEU A 134 -9.70 9.34 7.23
C LEU A 134 -10.84 9.75 8.18
N TYR A 135 -11.41 8.77 8.88
CA TYR A 135 -12.44 8.99 9.90
C TYR A 135 -11.93 9.77 11.11
N HIS A 136 -10.71 9.46 11.58
CA HIS A 136 -10.08 10.17 12.69
C HIS A 136 -9.85 11.64 12.39
N ASN A 137 -9.32 11.95 11.20
CA ASN A 137 -9.17 13.32 10.72
C ASN A 137 -10.53 14.02 10.60
N PHE A 138 -11.57 13.32 10.13
CA PHE A 138 -12.91 13.87 10.02
C PHE A 138 -13.54 14.17 11.39
N THR A 139 -13.31 13.33 12.39
CA THR A 139 -13.87 13.50 13.74
C THR A 139 -13.21 14.65 14.48
N ARG A 140 -11.88 14.76 14.40
CA ARG A 140 -11.14 15.84 15.06
C ARG A 140 -11.15 17.16 14.29
N LYS A 141 -11.59 17.15 13.02
CA LYS A 141 -11.51 18.30 12.10
C LYS A 141 -10.09 18.89 12.01
N SER A 142 -9.08 18.03 12.16
CA SER A 142 -7.67 18.42 12.24
C SER A 142 -6.78 17.36 11.61
N VAL A 143 -5.70 17.80 10.97
CA VAL A 143 -4.67 16.96 10.30
C VAL A 143 -3.28 17.20 10.88
N VAL A 144 -3.20 17.86 12.04
CA VAL A 144 -1.93 18.13 12.73
C VAL A 144 -1.24 16.81 13.08
N GLY A 145 0.05 16.70 12.71
CA GLY A 145 0.86 15.51 12.92
C GLY A 145 0.76 14.43 11.82
N TYR A 146 -0.10 14.62 10.81
CA TYR A 146 -0.19 13.69 9.69
C TYR A 146 0.80 14.06 8.56
N PRO A 147 1.62 13.12 8.05
CA PRO A 147 2.73 13.43 7.15
C PRO A 147 2.26 13.74 5.72
N LYS A 148 2.01 15.01 5.42
CA LYS A 148 1.55 15.47 4.09
C LYS A 148 2.52 15.07 2.96
N ALA A 149 3.83 15.15 3.21
CA ALA A 149 4.85 14.79 2.24
C ALA A 149 4.71 13.34 1.77
N GLN A 150 4.33 12.43 2.67
CA GLN A 150 4.10 11.02 2.33
C GLN A 150 2.95 10.87 1.34
N ILE A 151 1.82 11.57 1.55
CA ILE A 151 0.66 11.52 0.64
C ILE A 151 1.02 12.05 -0.75
N TYR A 152 1.82 13.12 -0.84
CA TYR A 152 2.27 13.63 -2.15
C TYR A 152 3.23 12.66 -2.84
N LEU A 153 4.11 11.98 -2.10
CA LEU A 153 5.01 10.97 -2.63
C LEU A 153 4.26 9.71 -3.09
N ASP A 154 3.23 9.29 -2.34
CA ASP A 154 2.37 8.16 -2.71
C ASP A 154 1.60 8.48 -4.00
N LEU A 155 1.02 9.69 -4.11
CA LEU A 155 0.34 10.15 -5.32
C LEU A 155 1.27 10.21 -6.53
N ALA A 156 2.48 10.75 -6.36
CA ALA A 156 3.49 10.81 -7.42
C ALA A 156 3.93 9.40 -7.86
N GLY A 157 4.20 8.51 -6.90
CA GLY A 157 4.56 7.12 -7.16
C GLY A 157 3.46 6.36 -7.90
N GLY A 158 2.20 6.52 -7.48
CA GLY A 158 1.04 5.93 -8.16
C GLY A 158 0.87 6.47 -9.59
N THR A 159 1.11 7.77 -9.79
CA THR A 159 1.08 8.41 -11.12
C THR A 159 2.14 7.82 -12.03
N PHE A 160 3.40 7.78 -11.60
CA PHE A 160 4.47 7.20 -12.41
C PHE A 160 4.28 5.70 -12.67
N SER A 161 3.77 4.95 -11.69
CA SER A 161 3.47 3.52 -11.86
C SER A 161 2.39 3.28 -12.91
N LEU A 162 1.31 4.07 -12.91
CA LEU A 162 0.29 3.98 -13.95
C LEU A 162 0.78 4.45 -15.31
N LEU A 163 1.52 5.57 -15.37
CA LEU A 163 2.12 6.04 -16.62
C LEU A 163 3.03 4.97 -17.23
N GLN A 164 3.81 4.28 -16.41
CA GLN A 164 4.61 3.15 -16.86
C GLN A 164 3.72 2.02 -17.41
N LEU A 165 2.63 1.65 -16.73
CA LEU A 165 1.70 0.63 -17.21
C LEU A 165 1.07 0.99 -18.58
N PHE A 166 0.65 2.24 -18.75
CA PHE A 166 0.11 2.72 -20.02
C PHE A 166 1.18 2.73 -21.12
N LEU A 167 2.40 3.14 -20.81
CA LEU A 167 3.51 3.17 -21.76
C LEU A 167 3.93 1.76 -22.19
N ASP A 168 4.07 0.84 -21.24
CA ASP A 168 4.40 -0.57 -21.48
C ASP A 168 3.32 -1.20 -22.38
N ASN A 169 2.03 -0.96 -22.10
CA ASN A 169 0.93 -1.42 -22.96
C ASN A 169 1.00 -0.85 -24.38
N TYR A 170 1.26 0.45 -24.51
CA TYR A 170 1.34 1.12 -25.82
C TYR A 170 2.50 0.60 -26.67
N ILE A 171 3.65 0.31 -26.04
CA ILE A 171 4.82 -0.24 -26.72
C ILE A 171 4.57 -1.69 -27.15
N ASP A 172 4.01 -2.52 -26.26
CA ASP A 172 3.76 -3.95 -26.56
C ASP A 172 2.68 -4.16 -27.63
N ASN A 173 1.82 -3.15 -27.87
CA ASN A 173 0.73 -3.19 -28.85
C ASN A 173 0.96 -2.26 -30.05
N ASP A 174 2.22 -2.08 -30.48
CA ASP A 174 2.61 -1.34 -31.69
C ASP A 174 2.00 0.08 -31.80
N GLY A 175 1.87 0.77 -30.67
CA GLY A 175 1.32 2.13 -30.60
C GLY A 175 -0.20 2.20 -30.52
N THR A 176 -0.86 1.11 -30.10
CA THR A 176 -2.29 1.09 -29.79
C THR A 176 -2.53 0.76 -28.32
N PHE A 177 -3.67 1.17 -27.76
CA PHE A 177 -4.02 0.85 -26.38
C PHE A 177 -4.92 -0.39 -26.33
N ALA A 178 -4.41 -1.46 -25.71
CA ALA A 178 -5.17 -2.66 -25.40
C ALA A 178 -5.67 -2.62 -23.95
N TRP A 179 -6.86 -2.05 -23.75
CA TRP A 179 -7.45 -1.84 -22.43
C TRP A 179 -7.57 -3.11 -21.59
N SER A 180 -7.86 -4.25 -22.22
CA SER A 180 -7.93 -5.54 -21.53
C SER A 180 -6.62 -5.89 -20.84
N GLU A 181 -5.48 -5.67 -21.48
CA GLU A 181 -4.17 -6.00 -20.91
C GLU A 181 -3.81 -5.10 -19.72
N ILE A 182 -4.21 -3.83 -19.78
CA ILE A 182 -4.09 -2.91 -18.64
C ILE A 182 -4.89 -3.46 -17.46
N PHE A 183 -6.13 -3.90 -17.70
CA PHE A 183 -6.97 -4.48 -16.66
C PHE A 183 -6.48 -5.84 -16.17
N HIS A 184 -5.86 -6.67 -17.00
CA HIS A 184 -5.26 -7.94 -16.58
C HIS A 184 -4.12 -7.76 -15.57
N ASN A 185 -3.52 -6.57 -15.51
CA ASN A 185 -2.54 -6.18 -14.47
C ASN A 185 -3.25 -5.65 -13.21
N GLU A 186 -4.25 -6.41 -12.74
CA GLU A 186 -5.22 -6.05 -11.70
C GLU A 186 -4.56 -5.55 -10.41
N GLY A 187 -3.43 -6.17 -10.02
CA GLY A 187 -2.67 -5.79 -8.83
C GLY A 187 -2.13 -4.36 -8.89
N LYS A 188 -1.41 -4.02 -9.97
CA LYS A 188 -0.78 -2.71 -10.18
C LYS A 188 -1.84 -1.63 -10.39
N PHE A 189 -2.81 -1.91 -11.26
CA PHE A 189 -3.91 -0.99 -11.56
C PHE A 189 -4.79 -0.73 -10.33
N GLY A 190 -5.23 -1.79 -9.64
CA GLY A 190 -6.09 -1.69 -8.46
C GLY A 190 -5.41 -0.98 -7.29
N LEU A 191 -4.12 -1.22 -7.07
CA LEU A 191 -3.37 -0.51 -6.03
C LEU A 191 -3.28 0.99 -6.33
N ALA A 192 -3.05 1.37 -7.59
CA ALA A 192 -3.03 2.77 -7.99
C ALA A 192 -4.39 3.47 -7.80
N LEU A 193 -5.50 2.79 -8.12
CA LEU A 193 -6.84 3.32 -7.87
C LEU A 193 -7.10 3.57 -6.38
N VAL A 194 -6.76 2.61 -5.52
CA VAL A 194 -6.90 2.76 -4.07
C VAL A 194 -6.05 3.93 -3.56
N THR A 195 -4.78 4.02 -4.00
CA THR A 195 -3.89 5.12 -3.64
C THR A 195 -4.49 6.48 -4.03
N PHE A 196 -4.90 6.64 -5.30
CA PHE A 196 -5.49 7.90 -5.76
C PHE A 196 -6.75 8.28 -4.99
N PHE A 197 -7.66 7.33 -4.78
CA PHE A 197 -8.89 7.60 -4.04
C PHE A 197 -8.61 8.15 -2.63
N PHE A 198 -7.75 7.49 -1.86
CA PHE A 198 -7.44 7.93 -0.50
C PHE A 198 -6.57 9.17 -0.47
N ASP A 199 -5.61 9.32 -1.38
CA ASP A 199 -4.76 10.51 -1.45
C ASP A 199 -5.59 11.76 -1.77
N PHE A 200 -6.52 11.69 -2.72
CA PHE A 200 -7.45 12.80 -2.99
C PHE A 200 -8.31 13.12 -1.77
N CYS A 201 -8.78 12.11 -1.04
CA CYS A 201 -9.51 12.30 0.21
C CYS A 201 -8.65 13.00 1.28
N PHE A 202 -7.40 12.57 1.49
CA PHE A 202 -6.48 13.19 2.44
C PHE A 202 -6.09 14.62 2.05
N ILE A 203 -5.81 14.87 0.77
CA ILE A 203 -5.52 16.21 0.24
C ILE A 203 -6.72 17.14 0.45
N SER A 204 -7.94 16.64 0.22
CA SER A 204 -9.17 17.39 0.51
C SER A 204 -9.27 17.76 1.99
N GLN A 205 -8.97 16.83 2.90
CA GLN A 205 -8.90 17.12 4.34
C GLN A 205 -7.80 18.13 4.69
N PHE A 206 -6.64 18.08 4.03
CA PHE A 206 -5.56 19.06 4.25
C PHE A 206 -5.98 20.48 3.91
N TRP A 207 -6.79 20.62 2.87
CA TRP A 207 -7.31 21.92 2.45
C TRP A 207 -8.41 22.41 3.39
N LEU A 208 -9.38 21.55 3.73
CA LEU A 208 -10.50 21.90 4.61
C LEU A 208 -10.04 22.26 6.04
N TYR A 209 -9.10 21.51 6.61
CA TYR A 209 -8.66 21.67 8.00
C TYR A 209 -7.39 22.52 8.14
N ARG A 210 -7.07 23.34 7.13
CA ARG A 210 -5.86 24.19 7.09
C ARG A 210 -5.79 25.26 8.19
N HIS A 211 -6.94 25.70 8.70
CA HIS A 211 -7.03 26.81 9.65
C HIS A 211 -6.55 26.42 11.05
N ASP A 212 -6.73 25.16 11.43
CA ASP A 212 -6.30 24.61 12.72
C ASP A 212 -4.77 24.61 12.87
N HIS A 213 -4.07 24.36 11.76
CA HIS A 213 -2.60 24.44 11.70
C HIS A 213 -2.04 25.85 11.95
N LYS A 214 -2.76 26.90 11.55
CA LYS A 214 -2.31 28.29 11.78
C LYS A 214 -2.45 28.65 13.26
N GLN A 215 -3.55 28.24 13.90
CA GLN A 215 -3.79 28.47 15.33
C GLN A 215 -2.70 27.81 16.20
N VAL A 216 -2.36 26.54 15.95
CA VAL A 216 -1.30 25.84 16.69
C VAL A 216 0.06 26.50 16.51
N LYS A 217 0.44 26.85 15.27
CA LYS A 217 1.71 27.55 15.01
C LYS A 217 1.77 28.92 15.70
N LEU A 218 0.67 29.67 15.74
CA LEU A 218 0.61 30.95 16.42
C LEU A 218 0.73 30.78 17.94
N VAL A 219 0.08 29.79 18.53
CA VAL A 219 0.21 29.49 19.97
C VAL A 219 1.62 29.03 20.33
N GLU A 220 2.28 28.21 19.51
CA GLU A 220 3.69 27.83 19.75
C GLU A 220 4.65 29.00 19.58
N THR A 221 4.36 29.93 18.65
CA THR A 221 5.25 31.08 18.37
C THR A 221 5.07 32.22 19.38
N PHE A 222 3.86 32.38 19.94
CA PHE A 222 3.51 33.53 20.79
C PHE A 222 3.11 33.16 22.24
N GLY A 223 2.90 31.87 22.54
CA GLY A 223 2.54 31.38 23.88
C GLY A 223 3.72 30.87 24.72
N SER A 224 4.95 30.99 24.21
CA SER A 224 6.20 30.67 24.91
C SER A 224 6.91 31.92 25.44
N VAL A 225 6.15 32.86 26.01
CA VAL A 225 6.66 34.04 26.72
C VAL A 225 6.24 33.96 28.18
#